data_AF-A0A6G3MHS7-F1
#
_entry.id   AF-A0A6G3MHS7-F1
#
_cell.length_a   1.000
_cell.length_b   1.000
_cell.length_c   1.000
_cell.angle_alpha   90.00
_cell.angle_beta   90.00
_cell.angle_gamma   90.00
#
_symmetry.space_group_name_H-M   'P 1'
#
loop_
_entity.id
_entity.type
_entity.pdbx_description
1 polymer ?
#
loop_
_entity_poly.entity_id
_entity_poly.type
_entity_poly.pdbx_seq_one_letter_code
_entity_poly.pdbx_strand_id
1 'polypeptide(L)'
;MILTMISGVSYSIESTLSLNYSYQLEDLGYWHFSILVLLFNKSENIRTYCIQKILQKHIQSYKNHQDFINSLKIPSNIINIAKANYSSYTNDQESSLDFLLTAHEYSTAYLNAIQYRIPTMFIENKTEELVQFLNTFDSSYISSDLHFKNNGRIYIEFLNYKNQFQKAVSNNISDLSTYSDVFLGILNKISNMDVLNEYQKLARCHIIQDCISFLHKCQMTTLIDYDYIIKKAYINPELLNNLLLQNLTQFI
;
A
#
# COMPACT_ATOMS: atom_id res chain seq x y z
N MET A 1 -5.06 -2.23 32.24
CA MET A 1 -3.75 -1.86 31.64
C MET A 1 -3.81 -0.75 30.58
N ILE A 2 -5.00 -0.27 30.16
CA ILE A 2 -5.13 0.84 29.18
C ILE A 2 -5.08 2.23 29.86
N LEU A 3 -5.43 2.32 31.14
CA LEU A 3 -5.42 3.58 31.92
C LEU A 3 -4.04 4.24 32.07
N THR A 4 -2.94 3.51 31.83
CA THR A 4 -1.58 4.05 31.93
C THR A 4 -1.00 4.56 30.60
N MET A 5 -1.66 4.32 29.46
CA MET A 5 -1.10 4.66 28.13
C MET A 5 -1.47 6.06 27.62
N ILE A 6 -2.26 6.82 28.36
CA ILE A 6 -2.56 8.22 28.04
C ILE A 6 -2.04 9.08 29.20
N SER A 7 -0.72 9.21 29.28
CA SER A 7 -0.05 10.08 30.25
C SER A 7 -0.36 11.55 29.91
N GLY A 8 -1.32 12.15 30.62
CA GLY A 8 -1.52 13.61 30.61
C GLY A 8 -2.96 14.12 30.56
N VAL A 9 -3.98 13.26 30.51
CA VAL A 9 -5.39 13.71 30.48
C VAL A 9 -6.02 13.51 31.86
N SER A 10 -6.42 14.59 32.54
CA SER A 10 -7.25 14.49 33.74
C SER A 10 -8.64 14.01 33.35
N TYR A 11 -8.95 12.74 33.62
CA TYR A 11 -10.26 12.18 33.35
C TYR A 11 -11.31 12.74 34.31
N SER A 12 -12.50 13.01 33.79
CA SER A 12 -13.65 13.19 34.67
C SER A 12 -13.98 11.86 35.36
N ILE A 13 -14.51 11.94 36.57
CA ILE A 13 -14.97 10.77 37.34
C ILE A 13 -16.00 9.97 36.51
N GLU A 14 -16.88 10.69 35.81
CA GLU A 14 -17.89 10.12 34.90
C GLU A 14 -17.26 9.30 33.76
N SER A 15 -16.25 9.84 33.07
CA SER A 15 -15.57 9.12 31.98
C SER A 15 -14.86 7.86 32.49
N THR A 16 -14.26 7.94 33.68
CA THR A 16 -13.60 6.78 34.31
C THR A 16 -14.60 5.71 34.68
N LEU A 17 -15.77 6.09 35.21
CA LEU A 17 -16.85 5.16 35.53
C LEU A 17 -17.41 4.49 34.28
N SER A 18 -17.69 5.25 33.22
CA SER A 18 -18.17 4.70 31.95
C SER A 18 -17.17 3.71 31.33
N LEU A 19 -15.86 4.03 31.36
CA LEU A 19 -14.81 3.13 30.88
C LEU A 19 -14.74 1.83 31.70
N ASN A 20 -14.74 1.93 33.03
CA ASN A 20 -14.67 0.74 33.88
C ASN A 20 -15.90 -0.15 33.70
N TYR A 21 -17.09 0.47 33.62
CA TYR A 21 -18.32 -0.28 33.39
C TYR A 21 -18.36 -0.91 31.99
N SER A 22 -17.87 -0.22 30.96
CA SER A 22 -17.76 -0.79 29.63
C SER A 22 -16.82 -2.01 29.61
N TYR A 23 -15.70 -1.96 30.33
CA TYR A 23 -14.79 -3.11 30.43
C TYR A 23 -15.45 -4.30 31.13
N GLN A 24 -16.16 -4.07 32.23
CA GLN A 24 -16.90 -5.14 32.91
C GLN A 24 -17.92 -5.81 31.98
N LEU A 25 -18.63 -5.03 31.15
CA LEU A 25 -19.56 -5.59 30.16
C LEU A 25 -18.83 -6.38 29.07
N GLU A 26 -17.67 -5.91 28.60
CA GLU A 26 -16.84 -6.64 27.62
C GLU A 26 -16.40 -8.00 28.20
N ASP A 27 -15.91 -8.02 29.45
CA ASP A 27 -15.43 -9.23 30.13
C ASP A 27 -16.55 -10.26 30.37
N LEU A 28 -17.78 -9.81 30.59
CA LEU A 28 -18.96 -10.68 30.69
C LEU A 28 -19.47 -11.19 29.33
N GLY A 29 -18.84 -10.77 28.22
CA GLY A 29 -19.24 -11.15 26.85
C GLY A 29 -20.27 -10.22 26.22
N TYR A 30 -20.73 -9.18 26.93
CA TYR A 30 -21.70 -8.19 26.47
C TYR A 30 -21.04 -6.99 25.76
N TRP A 31 -20.13 -7.28 24.82
CA TRP A 31 -19.31 -6.27 24.13
C TRP A 31 -20.14 -5.23 23.34
N HIS A 32 -21.32 -5.58 22.81
CA HIS A 32 -22.16 -4.63 22.09
C HIS A 32 -22.79 -3.59 23.04
N PHE A 33 -23.15 -4.00 24.27
CA PHE A 33 -23.56 -3.06 25.32
C PHE A 33 -22.40 -2.25 25.87
N SER A 34 -21.18 -2.81 25.88
CA SER A 34 -19.96 -2.06 26.20
C SER A 34 -19.79 -0.85 25.27
N ILE A 35 -20.01 -1.03 23.96
CA ILE A 35 -20.02 0.07 22.99
C ILE A 35 -21.09 1.11 23.30
N LEU A 36 -22.32 0.69 23.64
CA LEU A 36 -23.39 1.60 24.06
C LEU A 36 -22.98 2.46 25.26
N VAL A 37 -22.35 1.87 26.27
CA VAL A 37 -21.87 2.60 27.46
C VAL A 37 -20.79 3.62 27.08
N LEU A 38 -19.87 3.25 26.17
CA LEU A 38 -18.82 4.16 25.69
C LEU A 38 -19.37 5.39 24.96
N LEU A 39 -20.55 5.30 24.35
CA LEU A 39 -21.17 6.45 23.67
C LEU A 39 -21.51 7.60 24.63
N PHE A 40 -21.74 7.31 25.92
CA PHE A 40 -21.97 8.32 26.95
C PHE A 40 -20.69 9.02 27.41
N ASN A 41 -19.51 8.58 26.96
CA ASN A 41 -18.27 9.25 27.31
C ASN A 41 -18.18 10.61 26.59
N LYS A 42 -17.95 11.68 27.35
CA LYS A 42 -17.87 13.06 26.84
C LYS A 42 -16.68 13.26 25.89
N SER A 43 -15.56 12.60 26.14
CA SER A 43 -14.36 12.73 25.31
C SER A 43 -14.51 11.95 24.01
N GLU A 44 -14.55 12.67 22.89
CA GLU A 44 -14.66 12.07 21.56
C GLU A 44 -13.47 11.16 21.22
N ASN A 45 -12.24 11.62 21.45
CA ASN A 45 -11.04 10.86 21.14
C ASN A 45 -10.98 9.52 21.89
N ILE A 46 -11.37 9.52 23.18
CA ILE A 46 -11.39 8.29 23.98
C ILE A 46 -12.53 7.39 23.50
N ARG A 47 -13.71 7.97 23.26
CA ARG A 47 -14.89 7.24 22.78
C ARG A 47 -14.57 6.52 21.46
N THR A 48 -14.05 7.23 20.47
CA THR A 48 -13.72 6.64 19.15
C THR A 48 -12.66 5.56 19.28
N TYR A 49 -11.57 5.83 20.01
CA TYR A 49 -10.49 4.86 20.23
C TYR A 49 -11.00 3.58 20.92
N CYS A 50 -11.75 3.70 22.01
CA CYS A 50 -12.26 2.55 22.76
C CYS A 50 -13.27 1.75 21.92
N ILE A 51 -14.19 2.41 21.23
CA ILE A 51 -15.17 1.75 20.35
C ILE A 51 -14.44 0.98 19.24
N GLN A 52 -13.45 1.61 18.59
CA GLN A 52 -12.66 0.97 17.54
C GLN A 52 -11.93 -0.26 18.07
N LYS A 53 -11.36 -0.21 19.28
CA LYS A 53 -10.67 -1.34 19.91
C LYS A 53 -11.61 -2.51 20.22
N ILE A 54 -12.79 -2.23 20.76
CA ILE A 54 -13.79 -3.28 21.04
C ILE A 54 -14.29 -3.89 19.74
N LEU A 55 -14.63 -3.05 18.74
CA LEU A 55 -15.05 -3.52 17.42
C LEU A 55 -13.98 -4.40 16.78
N GLN A 56 -12.70 -4.00 16.83
CA GLN A 56 -11.60 -4.78 16.24
C GLN A 56 -11.50 -6.19 16.84
N LYS A 57 -11.69 -6.33 18.15
CA LYS A 57 -11.66 -7.65 18.82
C LYS A 57 -12.86 -8.51 18.49
N HIS A 58 -14.04 -7.91 18.40
CA HIS A 58 -15.31 -8.63 18.29
C HIS A 58 -15.92 -8.61 16.87
N ILE A 59 -15.17 -8.14 15.86
CA ILE A 59 -15.69 -7.95 14.51
C ILE A 59 -16.19 -9.26 13.88
N GLN A 60 -15.62 -10.41 14.27
CA GLN A 60 -16.09 -11.71 13.80
C GLN A 60 -17.55 -11.98 14.23
N SER A 61 -17.92 -11.54 15.43
CA SER A 61 -19.28 -11.63 15.96
C SER A 61 -20.18 -10.44 15.56
N TYR A 62 -19.65 -9.47 14.81
CA TYR A 62 -20.37 -8.26 14.41
C TYR A 62 -21.68 -8.57 13.69
N LYS A 63 -21.69 -9.56 12.79
CA LYS A 63 -22.89 -9.92 12.01
C LYS A 63 -24.08 -10.26 12.90
N ASN A 64 -23.85 -10.88 14.07
CA ASN A 64 -24.90 -11.26 15.00
C ASN A 64 -25.55 -10.06 15.71
N HIS A 65 -24.85 -8.93 15.74
CA HIS A 65 -25.27 -7.70 16.42
C HIS A 65 -25.31 -6.48 15.50
N GLN A 66 -25.26 -6.70 14.18
CA GLN A 66 -25.11 -5.65 13.18
C GLN A 66 -26.25 -4.63 13.24
N ASP A 67 -27.49 -5.09 13.39
CA ASP A 67 -28.66 -4.20 13.47
C ASP A 67 -28.62 -3.32 14.71
N PHE A 68 -28.21 -3.90 15.85
CA PHE A 68 -28.03 -3.16 17.08
C PHE A 68 -26.93 -2.11 16.94
N ILE A 69 -25.75 -2.48 16.44
CA ILE A 69 -24.64 -1.53 16.27
C ILE A 69 -25.00 -0.41 15.28
N ASN A 70 -25.69 -0.74 14.18
CA ASN A 70 -26.15 0.25 13.22
C ASN A 70 -27.17 1.24 13.84
N SER A 71 -28.02 0.76 14.76
CA SER A 71 -28.97 1.62 15.48
C SER A 71 -28.29 2.67 16.38
N LEU A 72 -27.06 2.40 16.82
CA LEU A 72 -26.26 3.30 17.66
C LEU A 72 -25.69 4.51 16.91
N LYS A 73 -25.89 4.58 15.58
CA LYS A 73 -25.39 5.65 14.70
C LYS A 73 -23.87 5.84 14.79
N ILE A 74 -23.15 4.73 14.97
CA ILE A 74 -21.68 4.75 14.92
C ILE A 74 -21.25 5.04 13.48
N PRO A 75 -20.32 5.98 13.27
CA PRO A 75 -19.78 6.26 11.94
C PRO A 75 -19.27 4.99 11.24
N SER A 76 -19.65 4.82 9.97
CA SER A 76 -19.29 3.66 9.16
C SER A 76 -17.79 3.53 8.94
N ASN A 77 -17.06 4.64 8.92
CA ASN A 77 -15.60 4.66 8.85
C ASN A 77 -14.97 3.87 10.01
N ILE A 78 -15.41 4.06 11.26
CA ILE A 78 -14.86 3.35 12.44
C ILE A 78 -15.06 1.84 12.30
N ILE A 79 -16.23 1.43 11.82
CA ILE A 79 -16.55 0.01 11.60
C ILE A 79 -15.68 -0.55 10.48
N ASN A 80 -15.50 0.19 9.38
CA ASN A 80 -14.67 -0.25 8.27
C ASN A 80 -13.19 -0.32 8.66
N ILE A 81 -12.67 0.59 9.49
CA ILE A 81 -11.30 0.48 10.01
C ILE A 81 -11.13 -0.77 10.89
N ALA A 82 -12.12 -1.08 11.74
CA ALA A 82 -12.09 -2.30 12.53
C ALA A 82 -12.09 -3.57 11.65
N LYS A 83 -12.89 -3.59 10.58
CA LYS A 83 -12.88 -4.67 9.57
C LYS A 83 -11.55 -4.76 8.85
N ALA A 84 -10.99 -3.64 8.41
CA ALA A 84 -9.69 -3.58 7.75
C ALA A 84 -8.59 -4.20 8.62
N ASN A 85 -8.50 -3.78 9.88
CA ASN A 85 -7.50 -4.27 10.80
C ASN A 85 -7.62 -5.79 11.06
N TYR A 86 -8.84 -6.31 11.12
CA TYR A 86 -9.07 -7.74 11.26
C TYR A 86 -8.72 -8.52 10.00
N SER A 87 -9.14 -8.04 8.82
CA SER A 87 -8.77 -8.63 7.54
C SER A 87 -7.25 -8.70 7.37
N SER A 88 -6.53 -7.64 7.75
CA SER A 88 -5.07 -7.62 7.77
C SER A 88 -4.48 -8.67 8.72
N TYR A 89 -5.05 -8.84 9.92
CA TYR A 89 -4.65 -9.89 10.87
C TYR A 89 -4.89 -11.31 10.33
N THR A 90 -5.95 -11.52 9.55
CA THR A 90 -6.24 -12.81 8.90
C THR A 90 -5.52 -13.01 7.56
N ASN A 91 -4.52 -12.17 7.23
CA ASN A 91 -3.80 -12.17 5.96
C ASN A 91 -4.65 -11.92 4.69
N ASP A 92 -5.85 -11.37 4.84
CA ASP A 92 -6.69 -10.94 3.72
C ASP A 92 -6.42 -9.45 3.41
N GLN A 93 -5.32 -9.20 2.70
CA GLN A 93 -4.86 -7.85 2.39
C GLN A 93 -5.75 -7.12 1.39
N GLU A 94 -6.45 -7.84 0.51
CA GLU A 94 -7.36 -7.23 -0.46
C GLU A 94 -8.59 -6.65 0.23
N SER A 95 -9.29 -7.46 1.03
CA SER A 95 -10.42 -6.97 1.81
C SER A 95 -9.99 -5.88 2.78
N SER A 96 -8.79 -6.01 3.38
CA SER A 96 -8.26 -4.95 4.25
C SER A 96 -8.16 -3.62 3.53
N LEU A 97 -7.64 -3.62 2.30
CA LEU A 97 -7.43 -2.40 1.51
C LEU A 97 -8.77 -1.78 1.08
N ASP A 98 -9.73 -2.59 0.65
CA ASP A 98 -11.07 -2.13 0.28
C ASP A 98 -11.79 -1.48 1.48
N PHE A 99 -11.65 -2.06 2.67
CA PHE A 99 -12.20 -1.47 3.88
C PHE A 99 -11.50 -0.15 4.27
N LEU A 100 -10.20 0.00 4.06
CA LEU A 100 -9.50 1.27 4.32
C LEU A 100 -9.91 2.37 3.33
N LEU A 101 -10.05 2.02 2.05
CA LEU A 101 -10.53 2.95 1.02
C LEU A 101 -11.96 3.42 1.32
N THR A 102 -12.86 2.51 1.70
CA THR A 102 -14.24 2.88 2.09
C THR A 102 -14.28 3.67 3.40
N ALA A 103 -13.31 3.48 4.30
CA ALA A 103 -13.15 4.29 5.51
C ALA A 103 -12.52 5.68 5.26
N HIS A 104 -12.07 5.97 4.03
CA HIS A 104 -11.33 7.18 3.67
C HIS A 104 -9.98 7.31 4.40
N GLU A 105 -9.44 6.20 4.90
CA GLU A 105 -8.12 6.13 5.54
C GLU A 105 -7.04 5.91 4.47
N TYR A 106 -6.92 6.88 3.57
CA TYR A 106 -6.11 6.73 2.36
C TYR A 106 -4.61 6.51 2.65
N SER A 107 -4.08 7.03 3.76
CA SER A 107 -2.64 6.95 4.09
C SER A 107 -2.24 5.52 4.41
N THR A 108 -3.03 4.87 5.26
CA THR A 108 -2.86 3.46 5.61
C THR A 108 -3.21 2.55 4.44
N ALA A 109 -4.27 2.86 3.69
CA ALA A 109 -4.63 2.14 2.47
C ALA A 109 -3.47 2.12 1.47
N TYR A 110 -2.80 3.26 1.30
CA TYR A 110 -1.68 3.40 0.37
C TYR A 110 -0.47 2.58 0.78
N LEU A 111 -0.09 2.60 2.07
CA LEU A 111 1.02 1.78 2.57
C LEU A 111 0.77 0.29 2.32
N ASN A 112 -0.44 -0.19 2.55
CA ASN A 112 -0.83 -1.57 2.23
C ASN A 112 -0.83 -1.80 0.72
N ALA A 113 -1.31 -0.84 -0.07
CA ALA A 113 -1.36 -0.93 -1.52
C ALA A 113 0.03 -1.08 -2.15
N ILE A 114 0.99 -0.27 -1.70
CA ILE A 114 2.39 -0.31 -2.16
C ILE A 114 3.00 -1.68 -1.94
N GLN A 115 2.68 -2.32 -0.82
CA GLN A 115 3.32 -3.57 -0.40
C GLN A 115 2.81 -4.77 -1.17
N TYR A 116 1.52 -4.78 -1.53
CA TYR A 116 0.86 -5.94 -2.11
C TYR A 116 0.16 -5.61 -3.44
N ARG A 117 -0.86 -4.75 -3.43
CA ARG A 117 -1.77 -4.55 -4.57
C ARG A 117 -1.10 -3.93 -5.81
N ILE A 118 -0.26 -2.92 -5.62
CA ILE A 118 0.44 -2.23 -6.72
C ILE A 118 1.42 -3.18 -7.41
N PRO A 119 2.33 -3.87 -6.68
CA PRO A 119 3.20 -4.88 -7.27
C PRO A 119 2.43 -6.01 -7.96
N THR A 120 1.37 -6.55 -7.36
CA THR A 120 0.61 -7.66 -7.97
C THR A 120 -0.08 -7.24 -9.26
N MET A 121 -0.76 -6.09 -9.27
CA MET A 121 -1.37 -5.53 -10.49
C MET A 121 -0.34 -5.29 -11.60
N PHE A 122 0.87 -4.84 -11.23
CA PHE A 122 1.96 -4.65 -12.18
C PHE A 122 2.44 -5.99 -12.78
N ILE A 123 2.64 -7.01 -11.94
CA ILE A 123 3.08 -8.35 -12.36
C ILE A 123 2.02 -9.02 -13.26
N GLU A 124 0.74 -8.85 -12.93
CA GLU A 124 -0.39 -9.37 -13.70
C GLU A 124 -0.64 -8.60 -15.01
N ASN A 125 0.17 -7.57 -15.32
CA ASN A 125 0.01 -6.70 -16.49
C ASN A 125 -1.34 -5.96 -16.57
N LYS A 126 -1.99 -5.71 -15.43
CA LYS A 126 -3.24 -4.92 -15.34
C LYS A 126 -2.93 -3.42 -15.35
N THR A 127 -2.31 -2.94 -16.42
CA THR A 127 -1.74 -1.59 -16.51
C THR A 127 -2.80 -0.49 -16.43
N GLU A 128 -3.96 -0.67 -17.07
CA GLU A 128 -5.05 0.31 -17.03
C GLU A 128 -5.68 0.44 -15.64
N GLU A 129 -5.96 -0.70 -15.00
CA GLU A 129 -6.49 -0.73 -13.63
C GLU A 129 -5.49 -0.13 -12.63
N LEU A 130 -4.20 -0.41 -12.79
CA LEU A 130 -3.14 0.13 -11.95
C LEU A 130 -3.05 1.65 -12.05
N VAL A 131 -3.12 2.21 -13.26
CA VAL A 131 -3.11 3.67 -13.49
C VAL A 131 -4.34 4.32 -12.87
N GLN A 132 -5.53 3.74 -13.09
CA GLN A 132 -6.77 4.25 -12.48
C GLN A 132 -6.68 4.22 -10.94
N PHE A 133 -6.19 3.11 -10.39
CA PHE A 133 -6.01 2.93 -8.95
C PHE A 133 -5.03 3.94 -8.37
N LEU A 134 -3.86 4.13 -8.97
CA LEU A 134 -2.88 5.10 -8.48
C LEU A 134 -3.37 6.56 -8.60
N ASN A 135 -4.16 6.87 -9.62
CA ASN A 135 -4.80 8.18 -9.76
C ASN A 135 -5.80 8.48 -8.64
N THR A 136 -6.40 7.46 -7.99
CA THR A 136 -7.26 7.67 -6.80
C THR A 136 -6.49 8.26 -5.62
N PHE A 137 -5.19 8.01 -5.52
CA PHE A 137 -4.35 8.55 -4.45
C PHE A 137 -3.73 9.90 -4.82
N ASP A 138 -3.43 10.15 -6.10
CA ASP A 138 -2.89 11.44 -6.56
C ASP A 138 -3.88 12.60 -6.35
N SER A 139 -5.19 12.34 -6.36
CA SER A 139 -6.23 13.35 -6.06
C SER A 139 -6.42 13.63 -4.56
N SER A 140 -5.79 12.83 -3.69
CA SER A 140 -5.88 12.95 -2.24
C SER A 140 -4.76 13.80 -1.65
N TYR A 141 -4.90 14.21 -0.38
CA TYR A 141 -3.86 14.94 0.37
C TYR A 141 -2.52 14.18 0.48
N ILE A 142 -2.50 12.88 0.15
CA ILE A 142 -1.31 12.00 0.16
C ILE A 142 -0.35 12.28 -0.99
N SER A 143 -0.80 12.98 -2.03
CA SER A 143 0.08 13.44 -3.12
C SER A 143 1.28 14.27 -2.63
N SER A 144 1.20 14.82 -1.41
CA SER A 144 2.27 15.54 -0.73
C SER A 144 3.27 14.65 0.03
N ASP A 145 2.93 13.40 0.32
CA ASP A 145 3.77 12.46 1.05
C ASP A 145 4.99 12.05 0.22
N LEU A 146 6.17 12.13 0.83
CA LEU A 146 7.44 11.80 0.20
C LEU A 146 7.51 10.31 -0.17
N HIS A 147 6.96 9.43 0.67
CA HIS A 147 6.90 7.99 0.38
C HIS A 147 6.01 7.71 -0.83
N PHE A 148 4.92 8.48 -1.01
CA PHE A 148 4.04 8.34 -2.17
C PHE A 148 4.76 8.71 -3.48
N LYS A 149 5.43 9.87 -3.48
CA LYS A 149 6.19 10.35 -4.64
C LYS A 149 7.33 9.41 -5.01
N ASN A 150 7.97 8.80 -4.01
CA ASN A 150 9.16 7.99 -4.24
C ASN A 150 8.82 6.55 -4.65
N ASN A 151 7.70 5.98 -4.22
CA ASN A 151 7.45 4.54 -4.41
C ASN A 151 6.33 4.25 -5.44
N GLY A 152 5.20 4.97 -5.39
CA GLY A 152 4.07 4.70 -6.29
C GLY A 152 4.21 5.34 -7.67
N ARG A 153 4.71 6.58 -7.73
CA ARG A 153 4.85 7.31 -9.02
C ARG A 153 5.81 6.65 -9.99
N ILE A 154 6.80 5.91 -9.49
CA ILE A 154 7.75 5.17 -10.34
C ILE A 154 7.01 4.22 -11.28
N TYR A 155 5.99 3.51 -10.79
CA TYR A 155 5.21 2.58 -11.61
C TYR A 155 4.48 3.29 -12.75
N ILE A 156 3.88 4.45 -12.46
CA ILE A 156 3.16 5.27 -13.46
C ILE A 156 4.15 5.85 -14.47
N GLU A 157 5.25 6.45 -14.00
CA GLU A 157 6.31 6.99 -14.86
C GLU A 157 6.82 5.90 -15.80
N PHE A 158 7.18 4.73 -15.27
CA PHE A 158 7.65 3.61 -16.07
C PHE A 158 6.62 3.16 -17.11
N LEU A 159 5.36 2.96 -16.74
CA LEU A 159 4.32 2.54 -17.69
C LEU A 159 4.08 3.56 -18.80
N ASN A 160 4.08 4.85 -18.46
CA ASN A 160 3.92 5.92 -19.44
C ASN A 160 5.08 5.93 -20.44
N TYR A 161 6.33 5.83 -19.97
CA TYR A 161 7.49 5.79 -20.83
C TYR A 161 7.60 4.49 -21.62
N LYS A 162 7.22 3.34 -21.04
CA LYS A 162 7.12 2.06 -21.77
C LYS A 162 6.17 2.16 -22.95
N ASN A 163 4.97 2.72 -22.74
CA ASN A 163 3.97 2.91 -23.79
C ASN A 163 4.42 3.92 -24.87
N GLN A 164 5.06 5.02 -24.46
CA GLN A 164 5.61 5.99 -25.40
C GLN A 164 6.76 5.41 -26.23
N PHE A 165 7.66 4.65 -25.59
CA PHE A 165 8.77 3.99 -26.24
C PHE A 165 8.29 2.96 -27.28
N GLN A 166 7.30 2.12 -26.92
CA GLN A 166 6.73 1.16 -27.86
C GLN A 166 6.10 1.85 -29.08
N LYS A 167 5.42 2.98 -28.89
CA LYS A 167 4.87 3.80 -30.00
C LYS A 167 5.96 4.45 -30.85
N ALA A 168 7.06 4.90 -30.23
CA ALA A 168 8.18 5.51 -30.94
C ALA A 168 8.92 4.47 -31.80
N VAL A 169 9.14 3.27 -31.25
CA VAL A 169 9.72 2.12 -31.97
C VAL A 169 8.83 1.69 -33.14
N SER A 170 7.51 1.58 -32.95
CA SER A 170 6.59 1.21 -34.04
C SER A 170 6.56 2.25 -35.16
N ASN A 171 6.82 3.52 -34.84
CA ASN A 171 6.79 4.64 -35.79
C ASN A 171 8.18 4.97 -36.37
N ASN A 172 9.22 4.15 -36.10
CA ASN A 172 10.60 4.36 -36.56
C ASN A 172 11.14 5.78 -36.30
N ILE A 173 10.84 6.35 -35.13
CA ILE A 173 11.31 7.70 -34.77
C ILE A 173 12.79 7.63 -34.36
N SER A 174 13.61 8.52 -34.91
CA SER A 174 15.08 8.53 -34.80
C SER A 174 15.66 8.94 -33.43
N ASP A 175 14.84 9.51 -32.54
CA ASP A 175 15.31 10.14 -31.30
C ASP A 175 15.19 9.22 -30.07
N LEU A 176 15.62 7.97 -30.22
CA LEU A 176 15.61 6.95 -29.16
C LEU A 176 16.59 7.26 -28.01
N SER A 177 17.57 8.14 -28.25
CA SER A 177 18.56 8.57 -27.24
C SER A 177 17.93 9.31 -26.07
N THR A 178 16.87 10.09 -26.31
CA THR A 178 16.16 10.84 -25.26
C THR A 178 15.52 9.95 -24.20
N TYR A 179 15.10 8.74 -24.59
CA TYR A 179 14.52 7.76 -23.68
C TYR A 179 15.57 7.08 -22.80
N SER A 180 16.85 7.06 -23.20
CA SER A 180 17.92 6.41 -22.44
C SER A 180 18.16 7.09 -21.09
N ASP A 181 18.23 8.42 -21.06
CA ASP A 181 18.38 9.22 -19.84
C ASP A 181 17.18 9.03 -18.90
N VAL A 182 15.98 8.93 -19.47
CA VAL A 182 14.74 8.70 -18.71
C VAL A 182 14.76 7.33 -18.02
N PHE A 183 15.09 6.26 -18.76
CA PHE A 183 15.16 4.91 -18.18
C PHE A 183 16.29 4.79 -17.13
N LEU A 184 17.43 5.47 -17.32
CA LEU A 184 18.48 5.57 -16.30
C LEU A 184 18.00 6.31 -15.05
N GLY A 185 17.21 7.38 -15.22
CA GLY A 185 16.54 8.07 -14.13
C GLY A 185 15.60 7.17 -13.34
N ILE A 186 14.79 6.36 -14.04
CA ILE A 186 13.88 5.37 -13.42
C ILE A 186 14.66 4.30 -12.67
N LEU A 187 15.74 3.76 -13.24
CA LEU A 187 16.59 2.78 -12.57
C LEU A 187 17.20 3.32 -11.27
N ASN A 188 17.68 4.57 -11.28
CA ASN A 188 18.19 5.22 -10.07
C ASN A 188 17.09 5.39 -9.01
N LYS A 189 15.88 5.79 -9.40
CA LYS A 189 14.73 5.91 -8.48
C LYS A 189 14.34 4.55 -7.89
N ILE A 190 14.28 3.50 -8.71
CA ILE A 190 13.95 2.13 -8.28
C ILE A 190 15.01 1.57 -7.33
N SER A 191 16.28 1.87 -7.57
CA SER A 191 17.36 1.47 -6.68
C SER A 191 17.21 2.05 -5.27
N ASN A 192 16.59 3.23 -5.15
CA ASN A 192 16.35 3.92 -3.88
C ASN A 192 14.97 3.58 -3.28
N MET A 193 14.16 2.74 -3.94
CA MET A 193 12.84 2.34 -3.44
C MET A 193 13.00 1.33 -2.29
N ASP A 194 12.30 1.57 -1.18
CA ASP A 194 12.25 0.63 -0.06
C ASP A 194 11.63 -0.70 -0.49
N VAL A 195 12.30 -1.82 -0.14
CA VAL A 195 11.81 -3.17 -0.41
C VAL A 195 11.29 -3.77 0.88
N LEU A 196 9.97 -3.85 0.98
CA LEU A 196 9.27 -4.39 2.13
C LEU A 196 8.84 -5.84 1.92
N ASN A 197 8.64 -6.27 0.67
CA ASN A 197 8.07 -7.59 0.37
C ASN A 197 8.61 -8.23 -0.91
N GLU A 198 8.45 -9.55 -1.05
CA GLU A 198 8.86 -10.33 -2.23
C GLU A 198 8.14 -9.89 -3.51
N TYR A 199 6.86 -9.50 -3.43
CA TYR A 199 6.14 -8.97 -4.59
C TYR A 199 6.78 -7.68 -5.13
N GLN A 200 7.24 -6.80 -4.25
CA GLN A 200 7.96 -5.59 -4.66
C GLN A 200 9.31 -5.93 -5.28
N LYS A 201 10.03 -6.93 -4.75
CA LYS A 201 11.28 -7.41 -5.36
C LYS A 201 11.03 -7.90 -6.78
N LEU A 202 9.99 -8.71 -6.96
CA LEU A 202 9.63 -9.29 -8.26
C LEU A 202 9.21 -8.21 -9.25
N ALA A 203 8.36 -7.26 -8.84
CA ALA A 203 7.97 -6.13 -9.66
C ALA A 203 9.17 -5.24 -10.05
N ARG A 204 10.09 -4.97 -9.12
CA ARG A 204 11.35 -4.26 -9.40
C ARG A 204 12.20 -5.01 -10.42
N CYS A 205 12.36 -6.32 -10.28
CA CYS A 205 13.11 -7.14 -11.22
C CYS A 205 12.53 -7.03 -12.63
N HIS A 206 11.20 -7.10 -12.78
CA HIS A 206 10.54 -6.90 -14.07
C HIS A 206 10.81 -5.52 -14.66
N ILE A 207 10.69 -4.45 -13.87
CA ILE A 207 10.96 -3.10 -14.37
C ILE A 207 12.42 -2.98 -14.80
N ILE A 208 13.37 -3.50 -14.01
CA ILE A 208 14.78 -3.46 -14.34
C ILE A 208 15.07 -4.24 -15.62
N GLN A 209 14.52 -5.44 -15.76
CA GLN A 209 14.66 -6.26 -16.95
C GLN A 209 14.13 -5.54 -18.20
N ASP A 210 12.94 -4.95 -18.10
CA ASP A 210 12.34 -4.18 -19.19
C ASP A 210 13.20 -2.95 -19.53
N CYS A 211 13.64 -2.18 -18.55
CA CYS A 211 14.52 -1.03 -18.74
C CYS A 211 15.84 -1.42 -19.41
N ILE A 212 16.48 -2.52 -19.01
CA ILE A 212 17.70 -3.04 -19.64
C ILE A 212 17.42 -3.42 -21.09
N SER A 213 16.31 -4.10 -21.36
CA SER A 213 15.91 -4.48 -22.73
C SER A 213 15.66 -3.25 -23.61
N PHE A 214 15.13 -2.16 -23.05
CA PHE A 214 14.89 -0.92 -23.78
C PHE A 214 16.19 -0.14 -24.00
N LEU A 215 17.08 -0.07 -23.00
CA LEU A 215 18.38 0.56 -23.15
C LEU A 215 19.23 -0.13 -24.22
N HIS A 216 19.20 -1.47 -24.28
CA HIS A 216 19.82 -2.23 -25.38
C HIS A 216 19.25 -1.88 -26.76
N LYS A 217 17.95 -1.56 -26.84
CA LYS A 217 17.32 -1.12 -28.10
C LYS A 217 17.64 0.34 -28.44
N CYS A 218 17.86 1.19 -27.43
CA CYS A 218 18.24 2.59 -27.60
C CYS A 218 19.72 2.80 -27.97
N GLN A 219 20.61 1.91 -27.51
CA GLN A 219 22.05 2.01 -27.71
C GLN A 219 22.63 0.72 -28.29
N MET A 220 23.29 0.82 -29.44
CA MET A 220 24.30 -0.14 -29.86
C MET A 220 25.46 -0.11 -28.82
N THR A 221 25.45 -1.08 -27.90
CA THR A 221 26.61 -1.71 -27.23
C THR A 221 27.65 -0.90 -26.44
N THR A 222 27.55 0.41 -26.20
CA THR A 222 28.60 1.10 -25.42
C THR A 222 28.13 1.69 -24.10
N LEU A 223 28.59 1.06 -23.01
CA LEU A 223 28.66 1.56 -21.62
C LEU A 223 27.34 1.63 -20.83
N ILE A 224 26.62 0.51 -20.76
CA ILE A 224 25.89 0.24 -19.52
C ILE A 224 26.89 -0.47 -18.62
N ASP A 225 27.34 0.21 -17.56
CA ASP A 225 28.21 -0.38 -16.55
C ASP A 225 27.35 -1.37 -15.74
N TYR A 226 27.19 -2.59 -16.27
CA TYR A 226 26.35 -3.64 -15.67
C TYR A 226 26.76 -3.89 -14.23
N ASP A 227 28.05 -3.85 -13.94
CA ASP A 227 28.60 -3.96 -12.59
C ASP A 227 28.11 -2.84 -11.65
N TYR A 228 27.85 -1.64 -12.17
CA TYR A 228 27.30 -0.52 -11.39
C TYR A 228 25.81 -0.72 -11.07
N ILE A 229 25.02 -1.22 -12.03
CA ILE A 229 23.60 -1.53 -11.81
C ILE A 229 23.44 -2.73 -10.85
N ILE A 230 24.25 -3.78 -11.04
CA ILE A 230 24.25 -5.00 -10.22
C ILE A 230 24.62 -4.69 -8.76
N LYS A 231 25.67 -3.89 -8.54
CA LYS A 231 26.13 -3.56 -7.18
C LYS A 231 25.15 -2.68 -6.39
N LYS A 232 24.31 -1.89 -7.07
CA LYS A 232 23.40 -0.93 -6.41
C LYS A 232 21.96 -1.40 -6.31
N ALA A 233 21.49 -2.23 -7.25
CA ALA A 233 20.07 -2.61 -7.35
C ALA A 233 19.65 -3.82 -6.47
N TYR A 234 20.56 -4.42 -5.69
CA TYR A 234 20.31 -5.66 -4.92
C TYR A 234 19.62 -6.76 -5.76
N ILE A 235 19.98 -6.86 -7.03
CA ILE A 235 19.53 -7.96 -7.88
C ILE A 235 20.39 -9.15 -7.49
N ASN A 236 19.77 -10.28 -7.14
CA ASN A 236 20.51 -11.51 -6.91
C ASN A 236 21.34 -11.82 -8.19
N PRO A 237 22.68 -11.85 -8.13
CA PRO A 237 23.54 -11.97 -9.31
C PRO A 237 23.23 -13.25 -10.14
N GLU A 238 22.66 -14.27 -9.52
CA GLU A 238 22.22 -15.50 -10.19
C GLU A 238 21.03 -15.28 -11.15
N LEU A 239 20.10 -14.37 -10.81
CA LEU A 239 18.92 -14.06 -11.63
C LEU A 239 19.31 -13.27 -12.89
N LEU A 240 20.32 -12.42 -12.77
CA LEU A 240 20.84 -11.61 -13.87
C LEU A 240 21.66 -12.45 -14.86
N ASN A 241 22.45 -13.42 -14.37
CA ASN A 241 23.16 -14.36 -15.25
C ASN A 241 22.20 -15.23 -16.08
N ASN A 242 21.07 -15.65 -15.51
CA ASN A 242 20.05 -16.40 -16.26
C ASN A 242 19.32 -15.53 -17.30
N LEU A 243 19.07 -14.26 -17.01
CA LEU A 243 18.44 -13.32 -17.94
C LEU A 243 19.38 -12.87 -19.07
N LEU A 244 20.67 -12.66 -18.78
CA LEU A 244 21.67 -12.35 -19.80
C LEU A 244 21.96 -13.54 -20.71
N LEU A 245 21.98 -14.77 -20.17
CA LEU A 245 22.13 -16.00 -20.97
C LEU A 245 20.96 -16.21 -21.94
N GLN A 246 19.71 -15.95 -21.52
CA GLN A 246 18.54 -16.08 -22.41
C GLN A 246 18.53 -15.05 -23.55
N ASN A 247 18.95 -13.80 -23.28
CA ASN A 247 18.99 -12.75 -24.30
C ASN A 247 20.16 -12.93 -25.28
N LEU A 248 21.29 -13.53 -24.87
CA LEU A 248 22.39 -13.86 -25.78
C LEU A 248 22.06 -15.02 -26.71
N THR A 249 21.20 -15.97 -26.29
CA THR A 249 20.77 -17.08 -27.16
C THR A 249 19.73 -16.70 -28.22
N GLN A 250 19.14 -15.49 -28.16
CA GLN A 250 18.26 -14.97 -29.22
C GLN A 250 19.02 -14.20 -30.32
N PHE A 251 20.35 -14.04 -30.18
CA PHE A 251 21.21 -13.35 -31.13
C PHE A 251 22.28 -14.25 -31.79
N ILE A 252 22.14 -15.58 -31.68
CA ILE A 252 22.89 -16.57 -32.49
C ILE A 252 21.87 -17.33 -33.34
#